data_AF-A0A527GHX9-F1
#
_entry.id   AF-A0A527GHX9-F1
#
_cell.length_a   1.000
_cell.length_b   1.000
_cell.length_c   1.000
_cell.angle_alpha   90.00
_cell.angle_beta   90.00
_cell.angle_gamma   90.00
#
_symmetry.space_group_name_H-M   'P 1'
#
loop_
_entity.id
_entity.type
_entity.pdbx_description
1 polymer ?
#
loop_
_entity_poly.entity_id
_entity_poly.type
_entity_poly.pdbx_seq_one_letter_code
_entity_poly.pdbx_strand_id
1 'polypeptide(L)'
;FAAKYPDLVKRLLKVDIEISRWADAHPDQTIKTFVEATKSSEKSVRKTYADGVFHQDPKLTDDAIAALQGEEKFMASAGLLKGSIDYGKWVDKSFVDGAAAEVAAVQ
;
A
#
# COMPACT_ATOMS: atom_id res chain seq x y z
N PHE A 1 12.89 11.60 -5.50
CA PHE A 1 11.66 12.41 -5.59
C PHE A 1 11.20 12.86 -4.21
N ALA A 2 10.93 11.94 -3.28
CA ALA A 2 10.42 12.26 -1.94
C ALA A 2 11.22 13.33 -1.19
N ALA A 3 12.56 13.21 -1.15
CA ALA A 3 13.42 14.23 -0.54
C ALA A 3 13.35 15.62 -1.20
N LYS A 4 13.03 15.69 -2.50
CA LYS A 4 12.95 16.94 -3.26
C LYS A 4 11.58 17.59 -3.17
N TYR A 5 10.52 16.81 -3.02
CA TYR A 5 9.14 17.27 -3.01
C TYR A 5 8.33 16.64 -1.86
N PRO A 6 8.74 16.83 -0.60
CA PRO A 6 8.14 16.16 0.55
C PRO A 6 6.64 16.50 0.71
N ASP A 7 6.26 17.74 0.46
CA ASP A 7 4.86 18.17 0.58
C ASP A 7 3.96 17.59 -0.51
N LEU A 8 4.49 17.39 -1.73
CA LEU A 8 3.72 16.71 -2.78
C LEU A 8 3.50 15.23 -2.45
N VAL A 9 4.50 14.56 -1.88
CA VAL A 9 4.37 13.17 -1.41
C VAL A 9 3.32 13.09 -0.30
N LYS A 10 3.38 13.96 0.71
CA LYS A 10 2.36 13.98 1.76
C LYS A 10 0.97 14.24 1.20
N ARG A 11 0.80 15.19 0.28
CA ARG A 11 -0.51 15.47 -0.36
C ARG A 11 -1.05 14.25 -1.10
N LEU A 12 -0.20 13.52 -1.82
CA LEU A 12 -0.59 12.27 -2.49
C LEU A 12 -1.04 11.22 -1.47
N LEU A 13 -0.24 10.99 -0.42
CA LEU A 13 -0.53 9.98 0.60
C LEU A 13 -1.81 10.27 1.38
N LYS A 14 -2.15 11.56 1.60
CA LYS A 14 -3.43 11.92 2.21
C LYS A 14 -4.62 11.47 1.36
N VAL A 15 -4.57 11.71 0.05
CA VAL A 15 -5.59 11.23 -0.89
C VAL A 15 -5.64 9.70 -0.91
N ASP A 16 -4.49 9.03 -0.83
CA ASP A 16 -4.40 7.58 -0.82
C ASP A 16 -5.01 6.95 0.46
N ILE A 17 -4.82 7.60 1.62
CA ILE A 17 -5.47 7.19 2.88
C ILE A 17 -6.99 7.41 2.82
N GLU A 18 -7.44 8.50 2.21
CA GLU A 18 -8.87 8.76 2.04
C GLU A 18 -9.52 7.78 1.06
N ILE A 19 -8.85 7.46 -0.06
CA ILE A 19 -9.37 6.53 -1.07
C ILE A 19 -9.42 5.10 -0.54
N SER A 20 -8.47 4.68 0.30
CA SER A 20 -8.47 3.34 0.90
C SER A 20 -9.69 3.13 1.80
N ARG A 21 -10.00 4.11 2.64
CA ARG A 21 -11.20 4.12 3.50
C ARG A 21 -12.48 4.16 2.68
N TRP A 22 -12.51 4.97 1.61
CA TRP A 22 -13.63 5.01 0.68
C TRP A 22 -13.84 3.66 0.00
N ALA A 23 -12.76 2.98 -0.40
CA ALA A 23 -12.82 1.72 -1.11
C ALA A 23 -13.48 0.62 -0.27
N ASP A 24 -13.11 0.53 1.01
CA ASP A 24 -13.72 -0.41 1.97
C ASP A 24 -15.18 -0.05 2.26
N ALA A 25 -15.54 1.23 2.26
CA ALA A 25 -16.92 1.69 2.46
C ALA A 25 -17.82 1.52 1.22
N HIS A 26 -17.25 1.31 0.03
CA HIS A 26 -17.98 1.25 -1.25
C HIS A 26 -17.62 -0.01 -2.07
N PRO A 27 -17.78 -1.22 -1.52
CA PRO A 27 -17.21 -2.44 -2.07
C PRO A 27 -17.64 -2.76 -3.51
N ASP A 28 -18.90 -2.53 -3.89
CA ASP A 28 -19.35 -2.81 -5.26
C ASP A 28 -18.73 -1.86 -6.30
N GLN A 29 -18.54 -0.58 -5.94
CA GLN A 29 -17.87 0.39 -6.82
C GLN A 29 -16.38 0.10 -6.92
N THR A 30 -15.76 -0.29 -5.80
CA THR A 30 -14.37 -0.72 -5.75
C THR A 30 -14.14 -1.96 -6.61
N ILE A 31 -15.00 -2.98 -6.50
CA ILE A 31 -14.92 -4.20 -7.32
C ILE A 31 -15.03 -3.86 -8.81
N LYS A 32 -15.97 -3.00 -9.20
CA LYS A 32 -16.10 -2.56 -10.59
C LYS A 32 -14.80 -1.90 -11.08
N THR A 33 -14.21 -1.04 -10.26
CA THR A 33 -12.93 -0.38 -10.56
C THR A 33 -11.80 -1.41 -10.76
N PHE A 34 -11.70 -2.42 -9.89
CA PHE A 34 -10.71 -3.49 -10.02
C PHE A 34 -10.93 -4.35 -11.28
N VAL A 35 -12.18 -4.69 -11.60
CA VAL A 35 -12.53 -5.44 -12.82
C VAL A 35 -12.07 -4.66 -14.06
N GLU A 36 -12.38 -3.37 -14.11
CA GLU A 36 -12.03 -2.50 -15.24
C GLU A 36 -10.51 -2.30 -15.37
N ALA A 37 -9.80 -2.10 -14.26
CA ALA A 37 -8.37 -1.84 -14.23
C ALA A 37 -7.53 -3.10 -14.51
N THR A 38 -7.88 -4.23 -13.88
CA THR A 38 -7.07 -5.47 -13.96
C THR A 38 -7.50 -6.39 -15.10
N LYS A 39 -8.63 -6.09 -15.78
CA LYS A 39 -9.28 -6.97 -16.77
C LYS A 39 -9.63 -8.35 -16.23
N SER A 40 -9.76 -8.47 -14.91
CA SER A 40 -10.19 -9.69 -14.22
C SER A 40 -11.70 -9.86 -14.27
N SER A 41 -12.19 -11.08 -14.06
CA SER A 41 -13.63 -11.29 -13.85
C SER A 41 -14.07 -10.79 -12.48
N GLU A 42 -15.31 -10.29 -12.38
CA GLU A 42 -15.90 -9.87 -11.10
C GLU A 42 -15.87 -11.00 -10.06
N LYS A 43 -16.15 -12.23 -10.49
CA LYS A 43 -16.06 -13.42 -9.63
C LYS A 43 -14.68 -13.60 -9.02
N SER A 44 -13.61 -13.37 -9.79
CA SER A 44 -12.23 -13.46 -9.30
C SER A 44 -11.94 -12.36 -8.29
N VAL A 45 -12.33 -11.11 -8.58
CA VAL A 45 -12.10 -9.96 -7.69
C VAL A 45 -12.84 -10.15 -6.36
N ARG A 46 -14.12 -10.55 -6.41
CA ARG A 46 -14.90 -10.86 -5.20
C ARG A 46 -14.32 -12.01 -4.38
N LYS A 47 -13.68 -12.98 -5.04
CA LYS A 47 -13.00 -14.07 -4.34
C LYS A 47 -11.73 -13.58 -3.62
N THR A 48 -10.98 -12.66 -4.22
CA THR A 48 -9.79 -12.08 -3.61
C THR A 48 -10.14 -11.25 -2.37
N TYR A 49 -11.22 -10.47 -2.45
CA TYR A 49 -11.68 -9.56 -1.39
C TYR A 49 -12.99 -10.07 -0.77
N ALA A 50 -12.96 -11.31 -0.26
CA ALA A 50 -14.17 -12.01 0.18
C ALA A 50 -14.79 -11.41 1.45
N ASP A 51 -14.01 -10.70 2.25
CA ASP A 51 -14.42 -9.99 3.47
C ASP A 51 -14.83 -8.53 3.21
N GLY A 52 -14.75 -8.07 1.97
CA GLY A 52 -15.06 -6.68 1.59
C GLY A 52 -14.00 -5.67 2.02
N VAL A 53 -12.82 -6.12 2.45
CA VAL A 53 -11.68 -5.26 2.79
C VAL A 53 -10.65 -5.33 1.68
N PHE A 54 -10.26 -4.18 1.13
CA PHE A 54 -9.38 -4.13 -0.05
C PHE A 54 -7.91 -3.96 0.30
N HIS A 55 -7.58 -3.70 1.57
CA HIS A 55 -6.22 -3.56 2.09
C HIS A 55 -5.36 -2.56 1.30
N GLN A 56 -5.97 -1.44 0.89
CA GLN A 56 -5.29 -0.39 0.10
C GLN A 56 -4.69 0.72 0.97
N ASP A 57 -4.67 0.57 2.30
CA ASP A 57 -4.04 1.56 3.18
C ASP A 57 -2.52 1.56 2.97
N PRO A 58 -1.89 2.73 2.68
CA PRO A 58 -0.45 2.81 2.39
C PRO A 58 0.45 2.66 3.63
N LYS A 59 -0.11 2.39 4.81
CA LYS A 59 0.66 2.27 6.05
C LYS A 59 1.78 1.23 5.96
N LEU A 60 2.99 1.65 6.32
CA LEU A 60 4.18 0.80 6.40
C LEU A 60 4.27 0.13 7.78
N THR A 61 3.50 -0.95 7.98
CA THR A 61 3.53 -1.73 9.22
C THR A 61 4.83 -2.52 9.36
N ASP A 62 5.19 -2.87 10.60
CA ASP A 62 6.36 -3.70 10.85
C ASP A 62 6.19 -5.11 10.25
N ASP A 63 4.97 -5.64 10.26
CA ASP A 63 4.65 -6.92 9.62
C ASP A 63 4.84 -6.89 8.10
N ALA A 64 4.43 -5.79 7.44
CA ALA A 64 4.65 -5.63 5.99
C ALA A 64 6.14 -5.54 5.65
N ILE A 65 6.93 -4.84 6.47
CA ILE A 65 8.39 -4.76 6.30
C ILE A 65 9.03 -6.13 6.55
N ALA A 66 8.59 -6.86 7.57
CA ALA A 66 9.09 -8.20 7.87
C ALA A 66 8.74 -9.20 6.76
N ALA A 67 7.54 -9.11 6.17
CA ALA A 67 7.15 -9.92 5.03
C ALA A 67 8.07 -9.67 3.82
N LEU A 68 8.40 -8.40 3.55
CA LEU A 68 9.29 -8.01 2.46
C LEU A 68 10.74 -8.47 2.69
N GLN A 69 11.22 -8.46 3.94
CA GLN A 69 12.51 -9.09 4.31
C GLN A 69 12.48 -10.61 4.12
N GLY A 70 11.34 -11.26 4.35
CA GLY A 70 11.13 -12.66 4.04
C GLY A 70 11.24 -12.96 2.55
N GLU A 71 10.63 -12.10 1.72
CA GLU A 71 10.69 -12.20 0.26
C GLU A 71 12.13 -12.02 -0.27
N GLU A 72 12.88 -11.06 0.28
CA GLU A 72 14.31 -10.87 -0.03
C GLU A 72 15.11 -12.17 0.25
N LYS A 73 14.93 -12.77 1.43
CA LYS A 73 15.60 -14.03 1.81
C LYS A 73 15.25 -15.16 0.83
N PHE A 74 13.98 -15.29 0.48
CA PHE A 74 13.52 -16.27 -0.50
C PHE A 74 14.22 -16.06 -1.85
N MET A 75 14.16 -14.84 -2.40
CA MET A 75 14.77 -14.52 -3.69
C MET A 75 16.29 -14.72 -3.68
N ALA A 76 16.97 -14.36 -2.59
CA ALA A 76 18.40 -14.59 -2.43
C ALA A 76 18.72 -16.09 -2.40
N SER A 77 17.97 -16.88 -1.64
CA SER A 77 18.16 -18.34 -1.56
C SER A 77 17.91 -19.06 -2.89
N ALA A 78 17.02 -18.52 -3.72
CA ALA A 78 16.72 -19.01 -5.06
C ALA A 78 17.69 -18.49 -6.14
N GLY A 79 18.67 -17.64 -5.79
CA GLY A 79 19.60 -17.03 -6.74
C GLY A 79 18.97 -15.99 -7.67
N LEU A 80 17.77 -15.49 -7.34
CA LEU A 80 17.01 -14.51 -8.11
C LEU A 80 17.38 -13.06 -7.77
N LEU A 81 17.99 -12.84 -6.61
CA LEU A 81 18.42 -11.52 -6.17
C LEU A 81 19.96 -11.43 -6.15
N LYS A 82 20.49 -10.32 -6.67
CA LYS A 82 21.90 -9.94 -6.50
C LYS A 82 21.99 -8.81 -5.50
N GLY A 83 22.73 -9.04 -4.41
CA GLY A 83 22.91 -8.06 -3.34
C GLY A 83 21.84 -8.16 -2.25
N SER A 84 21.76 -7.12 -1.42
CA SER A 84 20.84 -7.02 -0.30
C SER A 84 20.30 -5.59 -0.14
N ILE A 85 19.18 -5.47 0.55
CA ILE A 85 18.48 -4.21 0.79
C ILE A 85 18.84 -3.69 2.19
N ASP A 86 19.26 -2.43 2.28
CA ASP A 86 19.38 -1.72 3.56
C ASP A 86 18.02 -1.10 3.91
N TYR A 87 17.17 -1.87 4.59
CA TYR A 87 15.82 -1.44 4.96
C TYR A 87 15.81 -0.19 5.86
N GLY A 88 16.86 0.04 6.66
CA GLY A 88 16.97 1.22 7.51
C GLY A 88 17.18 2.52 6.72
N LYS A 89 17.71 2.43 5.50
CA LYS A 89 17.82 3.58 4.57
C LYS A 89 16.70 3.62 3.54
N TRP A 90 16.16 2.45 3.19
CA TRP A 90 15.18 2.35 2.12
C TRP A 90 13.75 2.66 2.60
N VAL A 91 13.41 2.26 3.82
CA VAL A 91 12.10 2.53 4.42
C VAL A 91 12.12 3.87 5.15
N ASP A 92 11.30 4.80 4.69
CA ASP A 92 11.06 6.07 5.37
C ASP A 92 9.57 6.23 5.67
N LYS A 93 9.19 5.93 6.92
CA LYS A 93 7.81 6.01 7.39
C LYS A 93 7.34 7.45 7.62
N SER A 94 8.26 8.42 7.70
CA SER A 94 7.93 9.79 8.12
C SER A 94 6.89 10.46 7.20
N PHE A 95 6.89 10.12 5.91
CA PHE A 95 5.92 10.65 4.96
C PHE A 95 4.50 10.13 5.18
N VAL A 96 4.33 8.81 5.32
CA VAL A 96 3.00 8.20 5.50
C VAL A 96 2.46 8.44 6.90
N ASP A 97 3.31 8.40 7.92
CA ASP A 97 2.92 8.69 9.30
C ASP A 97 2.52 10.16 9.44
N GLY A 98 3.27 11.07 8.82
CA GLY A 98 2.93 12.49 8.78
C GLY A 98 1.61 12.77 8.05
N ALA A 99 1.37 12.12 6.91
CA ALA A 99 0.11 12.24 6.18
C ALA A 99 -1.07 11.69 7.00
N ALA A 100 -0.92 10.53 7.65
CA ALA A 100 -1.95 9.93 8.47
C ALA A 100 -2.32 10.80 9.68
N ALA A 101 -1.33 11.40 10.34
CA ALA A 101 -1.56 12.34 11.44
C ALA A 101 -2.33 13.59 10.98
N GLU A 102 -1.99 14.15 9.82
CA GLU A 102 -2.71 15.29 9.25
C GLU A 102 -4.16 14.95 8.88
N VAL A 103 -4.44 13.77 8.31
CA VAL A 103 -5.82 13.33 8.01
C VAL A 103 -6.63 13.13 9.28
N ALA A 104 -6.03 12.51 10.31
CA ALA A 104 -6.71 12.25 11.58
C ALA A 104 -7.07 13.54 12.36
N ALA A 105 -6.32 14.64 12.15
CA ALA A 105 -6.58 15.91 12.83
C ALA A 105 -7.75 16.73 12.24
N VAL A 106 -8.24 16.36 11.06
CA VAL A 106 -9.30 17.08 10.32
C VAL A 106 -10.66 16.36 10.40
N GLN A 107 -10.68 15.15 10.96
CA GLN A 107 -11.87 14.31 11.16
C GLN A 107 -12.36 14.38 12.61
#